data_AF-A0AAN0W4X5-F1
#
_entry.id   AF-A0AAN0W4X5-F1
#
_cell.length_a   1.000
_cell.length_b   1.000
_cell.length_c   1.000
_cell.angle_alpha   90.00
_cell.angle_beta   90.00
_cell.angle_gamma   90.00
#
_symmetry.space_group_name_H-M   'P 1'
#
loop_
_entity.id
_entity.type
_entity.pdbx_description
1 polymer ?
#
loop_
_entity_poly.entity_id
_entity_poly.type
_entity_poly.pdbx_seq_one_letter_code
_entity_poly.pdbx_strand_id
1 'polypeptide(L)'
;MEIIQDIISKHDWILQCWDDRYGRGIWVVIAPQINHTYELREIIDGGSIESTTLADYLHKEGKWLPVTNSEHLTEALAALNSKLKQLNNDEWRTNVYNAFQTILEVNDGSYGLKTAINNKNKSLINLT
;
A
#
# COMPACT_ATOMS: atom_id res chain seq x y z
N MET A 1 14.35 -5.45 -10.45
CA MET A 1 14.37 -4.96 -9.06
C MET A 1 15.12 -3.63 -8.92
N GLU A 2 15.72 -3.10 -9.99
CA GLU A 2 16.48 -1.84 -9.98
C GLU A 2 15.67 -0.63 -9.50
N ILE A 3 14.37 -0.55 -9.78
CA ILE A 3 13.58 0.63 -9.40
C ILE A 3 13.23 0.65 -7.93
N ILE A 4 12.98 -0.52 -7.34
CA ILE A 4 12.82 -0.64 -5.89
C ILE A 4 14.12 -0.15 -5.21
N GLN A 5 15.28 -0.61 -5.69
CA GLN A 5 16.59 -0.20 -5.17
C GLN A 5 16.83 1.31 -5.34
N ASP A 6 16.45 1.88 -6.48
CA ASP A 6 16.55 3.31 -6.75
C ASP A 6 15.69 4.15 -5.80
N ILE A 7 14.43 3.75 -5.56
CA ILE A 7 13.55 4.47 -4.64
C ILE A 7 14.10 4.39 -3.21
N ILE A 8 14.56 3.22 -2.77
CA ILE A 8 15.17 3.07 -1.44
C ILE A 8 16.41 3.96 -1.32
N SER A 9 17.33 3.89 -2.29
CA SER A 9 18.62 4.60 -2.21
C SER A 9 18.54 6.11 -2.41
N LYS A 10 17.56 6.62 -3.17
CA LYS A 10 17.42 8.05 -3.48
C LYS A 10 16.41 8.77 -2.59
N HIS A 11 15.47 8.03 -2.01
CA HIS A 11 14.35 8.63 -1.27
C HIS A 11 14.16 8.03 0.13
N ASP A 12 15.01 7.09 0.54
CA ASP A 12 14.96 6.44 1.87
C ASP A 12 13.62 5.74 2.16
N TRP A 13 12.92 5.29 1.12
CA TRP A 13 11.69 4.52 1.31
C TRP A 13 11.99 3.14 1.86
N ILE A 14 11.00 2.59 2.55
CA ILE A 14 11.13 1.36 3.31
C ILE A 14 10.32 0.27 2.61
N LEU A 15 11.00 -0.82 2.27
CA LEU A 15 10.40 -2.03 1.73
C LEU A 15 10.04 -2.97 2.88
N GLN A 16 8.79 -3.40 2.94
CA GLN A 16 8.34 -4.44 3.86
C GLN A 16 7.63 -5.55 3.09
N CYS A 17 7.94 -6.79 3.49
CA CYS A 17 7.30 -7.99 2.96
C CYS A 17 6.83 -8.85 4.13
N TRP A 18 5.65 -9.46 4.02
CA TRP A 18 5.15 -10.39 5.03
C TRP A 18 4.19 -11.39 4.40
N ASP A 19 4.07 -12.55 5.02
CA ASP A 19 3.07 -13.56 4.67
C ASP A 19 1.75 -13.21 5.36
N ASP A 20 0.68 -13.09 4.58
CA ASP A 20 -0.63 -12.68 5.04
C ASP A 20 -1.28 -13.75 5.91
N ARG A 21 -1.75 -13.38 7.10
CA ARG A 21 -2.36 -14.35 8.01
C ARG A 21 -3.66 -14.99 7.50
N TYR A 22 -4.32 -14.36 6.53
CA TYR A 22 -5.56 -14.85 5.91
C TYR A 22 -5.31 -15.65 4.63
N GLY A 23 -4.04 -15.94 4.29
CA GLY A 23 -3.68 -16.72 3.12
C GLY A 23 -3.89 -15.97 1.80
N ARG A 24 -3.90 -14.63 1.81
CA ARG A 24 -3.92 -13.80 0.57
C ARG A 24 -2.55 -13.71 -0.11
N GLY A 25 -1.58 -14.51 0.33
CA GLY A 25 -0.22 -14.55 -0.19
C GLY A 25 0.73 -13.57 0.52
N ILE A 26 1.89 -13.36 -0.07
CA ILE A 26 2.94 -12.50 0.45
C ILE A 26 2.70 -11.08 -0.03
N TRP A 27 2.41 -10.18 0.89
CA TRP A 27 2.35 -8.75 0.61
C TRP A 27 3.75 -8.16 0.53
N VAL A 28 3.89 -7.21 -0.39
CA VAL A 28 5.09 -6.40 -0.59
C VAL A 28 4.64 -4.96 -0.72
N VAL A 29 5.13 -4.10 0.17
CA VAL A 29 4.85 -2.67 0.22
C VAL A 29 6.17 -1.93 0.22
N ILE A 30 6.26 -0.83 -0.54
CA ILE A 30 7.31 0.16 -0.33
C ILE A 30 6.67 1.52 0.01
N ALA A 31 7.11 2.16 1.09
CA ALA A 31 6.48 3.39 1.59
C ALA A 31 7.51 4.43 2.05
N PRO A 32 7.16 5.73 2.06
CA PRO A 32 8.07 6.80 2.46
C PRO A 32 8.38 6.83 3.95
N GLN A 33 7.60 6.18 4.81
CA GLN A 33 7.83 6.15 6.26
C GLN A 33 7.63 4.76 6.85
N ILE A 34 8.36 4.47 7.94
CA ILE A 34 8.31 3.17 8.61
C ILE A 34 6.92 2.85 9.14
N ASN A 35 6.26 3.85 9.72
CA ASN A 35 4.91 3.71 10.25
C ASN A 35 3.90 3.37 9.15
N HIS A 36 4.06 3.89 7.92
CA HIS A 36 3.19 3.51 6.81
C HIS A 36 3.27 2.02 6.50
N THR A 37 4.49 1.45 6.44
CA THR A 37 4.65 0.01 6.22
C THR A 37 4.08 -0.81 7.38
N TYR A 38 4.45 -0.45 8.62
CA TYR A 38 4.08 -1.18 9.83
C TYR A 38 2.56 -1.18 10.05
N GLU A 39 1.91 -0.02 10.01
CA GLU A 39 0.48 0.09 10.27
C GLU A 39 -0.36 -0.54 9.14
N LEU A 40 0.08 -0.42 7.87
CA LEU A 40 -0.60 -1.13 6.78
C LEU A 40 -0.58 -2.64 7.01
N ARG A 41 0.57 -3.19 7.43
CA ARG A 41 0.67 -4.59 7.80
C ARG A 41 -0.26 -4.91 8.97
N GLU A 42 -0.26 -4.14 10.04
CA GLU A 42 -1.11 -4.41 11.21
C GLU A 42 -2.61 -4.37 10.86
N ILE A 43 -3.03 -3.47 9.95
CA ILE A 43 -4.41 -3.43 9.47
C ILE A 43 -4.73 -4.67 8.62
N ILE A 44 -3.86 -5.02 7.66
CA ILE A 44 -4.04 -6.18 6.77
C ILE A 44 -4.02 -7.48 7.58
N ASP A 45 -3.04 -7.67 8.46
CA ASP A 45 -2.94 -8.83 9.36
C ASP A 45 -3.94 -8.73 10.53
N GLY A 46 -4.69 -7.64 10.63
CA GLY A 46 -5.66 -7.39 11.70
C GLY A 46 -6.90 -8.30 11.62
N GLY A 47 -7.57 -8.47 12.77
CA GLY A 47 -8.76 -9.32 12.89
C GLY A 47 -10.08 -8.71 12.42
N SER A 48 -10.07 -7.45 11.98
CA SER A 48 -11.27 -6.63 11.81
C SER A 48 -11.71 -6.52 10.35
N ILE A 49 -12.89 -5.94 10.14
CA ILE A 49 -13.42 -5.66 8.80
C ILE A 49 -12.57 -4.66 8.01
N GLU A 50 -11.73 -3.86 8.68
CA GLU A 50 -10.71 -3.01 8.07
C GLU A 50 -9.71 -3.83 7.24
N SER A 51 -9.31 -5.03 7.71
CA SER A 51 -8.38 -5.91 6.98
C SER A 51 -8.90 -6.25 5.58
N THR A 52 -10.15 -6.71 5.51
CA THR A 52 -10.78 -7.05 4.22
C THR A 52 -11.02 -5.79 3.39
N THR A 53 -11.44 -4.68 4.02
CA THR A 53 -11.69 -3.41 3.32
C THR A 53 -10.41 -2.87 2.67
N LEU A 54 -9.29 -2.89 3.40
CA LEU A 54 -8.00 -2.41 2.89
C LEU A 54 -7.47 -3.31 1.77
N ALA A 55 -7.52 -4.63 1.93
CA ALA A 55 -7.10 -5.54 0.87
C ALA A 55 -7.92 -5.35 -0.42
N ASP A 56 -9.24 -5.26 -0.29
CA ASP A 56 -10.15 -5.00 -1.42
C ASP A 56 -9.84 -3.67 -2.11
N TYR A 57 -9.63 -2.61 -1.33
CA TYR A 57 -9.26 -1.30 -1.85
C TYR A 57 -7.94 -1.37 -2.64
N LEU A 58 -6.89 -1.97 -2.07
CA LEU A 58 -5.58 -2.11 -2.71
C LEU A 58 -5.65 -2.89 -4.03
N HIS A 59 -6.55 -3.87 -4.12
CA HIS A 59 -6.77 -4.65 -5.35
C HIS A 59 -7.63 -3.93 -6.39
N LYS A 60 -8.52 -3.00 -5.98
CA LYS A 60 -9.51 -2.36 -6.86
C LYS A 60 -9.14 -0.92 -7.18
N GLU A 61 -9.31 0.00 -6.23
CA GLU A 61 -9.10 1.43 -6.43
C GLU A 61 -7.65 1.88 -6.17
N GLY A 62 -6.97 1.24 -5.22
CA GLY A 62 -5.62 1.56 -4.76
C GLY A 62 -4.49 0.99 -5.63
N LYS A 63 -4.76 0.57 -6.88
CA LYS A 63 -3.76 -0.08 -7.75
C LYS A 63 -2.52 0.78 -8.03
N TRP A 64 -2.69 2.10 -7.96
CA TRP A 64 -1.63 3.09 -8.14
C TRP A 64 -0.66 3.16 -6.95
N LEU A 65 -1.05 2.61 -5.79
CA LEU A 65 -0.20 2.54 -4.61
C LEU A 65 0.90 1.47 -4.81
N PRO A 66 2.08 1.68 -4.20
CA PRO A 66 3.24 0.80 -4.30
C PRO A 66 3.10 -0.45 -3.41
N VAL A 67 2.00 -1.16 -3.61
CA VAL A 67 1.61 -2.36 -2.86
C VAL A 67 1.26 -3.47 -3.86
N THR A 68 1.74 -4.68 -3.61
CA THR A 68 1.43 -5.87 -4.41
C THR A 68 1.38 -7.09 -3.51
N ASN A 69 0.71 -8.15 -3.95
CA ASN A 69 0.77 -9.46 -3.32
C ASN A 69 0.87 -10.57 -4.38
N SER A 70 1.48 -11.69 -4.02
CA SER A 70 1.48 -12.95 -4.79
C SER A 70 1.71 -14.15 -3.87
N GLU A 71 1.48 -15.37 -4.34
CA GLU A 71 1.83 -16.61 -3.61
C GLU A 71 3.34 -16.74 -3.38
N HIS A 72 4.16 -16.12 -4.24
CA HIS A 72 5.61 -16.15 -4.15
C HIS A 72 6.22 -14.75 -4.03
N LEU A 73 7.17 -14.60 -3.10
CA LEU A 73 7.84 -13.31 -2.83
C LEU A 73 8.50 -12.73 -4.08
N THR A 74 9.15 -13.57 -4.89
CA THR A 74 9.82 -13.16 -6.12
C THR A 74 8.86 -12.56 -7.14
N GLU A 75 7.66 -13.12 -7.25
CA GLU A 75 6.61 -12.62 -8.14
C GLU A 75 6.04 -11.30 -7.64
N ALA A 76 5.77 -11.19 -6.33
CA ALA A 76 5.30 -9.96 -5.72
C ALA A 76 6.31 -8.83 -5.89
N LEU A 77 7.61 -9.09 -5.65
CA LEU A 77 8.68 -8.11 -5.89
C LEU A 77 8.82 -7.73 -7.37
N ALA A 78 8.67 -8.68 -8.29
CA ALA A 78 8.71 -8.42 -9.72
C ALA A 78 7.51 -7.56 -10.18
N ALA A 79 6.32 -7.83 -9.64
CA ALA A 79 5.11 -7.06 -9.88
C ALA A 79 5.25 -5.62 -9.34
N LEU A 80 5.75 -5.46 -8.10
CA LEU A 80 6.00 -4.14 -7.51
C LEU A 80 7.00 -3.34 -8.35
N ASN A 81 8.12 -3.95 -8.73
CA ASN A 81 9.12 -3.27 -9.55
C ASN A 81 8.57 -2.86 -10.93
N SER A 82 7.68 -3.66 -11.51
CA SER A 82 7.01 -3.33 -12.78
C SER A 82 5.99 -2.21 -12.61
N LYS A 83 5.24 -2.18 -11.51
CA LYS A 83 4.32 -1.10 -11.16
C LYS A 83 5.03 0.24 -11.03
N LEU A 84 6.16 0.26 -10.32
CA LEU A 84 6.95 1.47 -10.07
C LEU A 84 7.60 2.05 -11.33
N LYS A 85 7.80 1.25 -12.41
CA LYS A 85 8.28 1.77 -13.71
C LYS A 85 7.39 2.86 -14.27
N GLN A 86 6.09 2.78 -14.01
CA GLN A 86 5.08 3.64 -14.61
C GLN A 86 4.70 4.81 -13.68
N LEU A 87 5.11 4.75 -12.41
CA LEU A 87 4.55 5.55 -11.33
C LEU A 87 5.65 5.99 -10.35
N ASN A 88 6.62 6.79 -10.80
CA ASN A 88 7.70 7.26 -9.92
C ASN A 88 8.16 8.70 -10.23
N ASN A 89 7.22 9.64 -10.20
CA ASN A 89 7.52 11.07 -10.20
C ASN A 89 7.21 11.69 -8.82
N ASP A 90 7.62 12.94 -8.61
CA ASP A 90 7.53 13.65 -7.33
C ASP A 90 6.07 13.81 -6.85
N GLU A 91 5.15 14.05 -7.79
CA GLU A 91 3.71 14.15 -7.52
C GLU A 91 3.16 12.82 -7.02
N TRP A 92 3.47 11.72 -7.70
CA TRP A 92 3.06 10.38 -7.28
C TRP A 92 3.59 10.04 -5.89
N ARG A 93 4.87 10.35 -5.60
CA ARG A 93 5.45 10.10 -4.27
C ARG A 93 4.72 10.87 -3.17
N THR A 94 4.35 12.13 -3.45
CA THR A 94 3.55 12.96 -2.54
C THR A 94 2.15 12.37 -2.35
N ASN A 95 1.52 11.89 -3.41
CA ASN A 95 0.21 11.27 -3.34
C ASN A 95 0.24 9.95 -2.55
N VAL A 96 1.27 9.12 -2.74
CA VAL A 96 1.46 7.88 -1.96
C VAL A 96 1.54 8.19 -0.47
N TYR A 97 2.35 9.20 -0.10
CA TYR A 97 2.45 9.64 1.29
C TYR A 97 1.07 10.00 1.85
N ASN A 98 0.33 10.86 1.14
CA ASN A 98 -0.98 11.33 1.59
C ASN A 98 -2.01 10.20 1.70
N ALA A 99 -1.98 9.25 0.77
CA ALA A 99 -2.87 8.09 0.78
C ALA A 99 -2.59 7.19 1.98
N PHE A 100 -1.34 6.81 2.20
CA PHE A 100 -0.97 5.99 3.36
C PHE A 100 -1.29 6.71 4.66
N GLN A 101 -0.95 7.99 4.78
CA GLN A 101 -1.30 8.79 5.95
C GLN A 101 -2.82 8.81 6.19
N THR A 102 -3.62 8.99 5.13
CA THR A 102 -5.07 8.98 5.23
C THR A 102 -5.60 7.62 5.68
N ILE A 103 -5.09 6.51 5.13
CA ILE A 103 -5.49 5.14 5.55
C ILE A 103 -5.26 4.96 7.06
N LEU A 104 -4.11 5.39 7.56
CA LEU A 104 -3.77 5.30 8.98
C LEU A 104 -4.70 6.16 9.85
N GLU A 105 -5.00 7.38 9.42
CA GLU A 105 -5.84 8.32 10.17
C GLU A 105 -7.30 7.91 10.26
N VAL A 106 -7.83 7.31 9.19
CA VAL A 106 -9.23 6.88 9.14
C VAL A 106 -9.43 5.47 9.71
N ASN A 107 -8.38 4.69 9.93
CA ASN A 107 -8.49 3.38 10.55
C ASN A 107 -8.95 3.53 12.00
N ASP A 108 -10.17 3.09 12.28
CA ASP A 108 -10.76 3.04 13.61
C ASP A 108 -10.97 1.59 14.11
N GLY A 109 -10.40 0.62 13.40
CA GLY A 109 -10.64 -0.81 13.63
C GLY A 109 -12.04 -1.29 13.23
N SER A 110 -12.87 -0.43 12.62
CA SER A 110 -14.26 -0.70 12.24
C SER A 110 -14.54 -0.26 10.79
N TYR A 111 -15.18 0.88 10.55
CA TYR A 111 -15.69 1.27 9.23
C TYR A 111 -15.10 2.59 8.74
N GLY A 112 -14.10 3.13 9.42
CA GLY A 112 -13.53 4.42 9.08
C GLY A 112 -12.92 4.42 7.68
N LEU A 113 -12.14 3.39 7.32
CA LEU A 113 -11.61 3.27 5.96
C LEU A 113 -12.70 3.12 4.90
N LYS A 114 -13.69 2.25 5.16
CA LYS A 114 -14.83 2.04 4.24
C LYS A 114 -15.59 3.34 4.01
N THR A 115 -15.82 4.11 5.06
CA THR A 115 -16.49 5.41 5.01
C THR A 115 -15.69 6.41 4.18
N ALA A 116 -14.37 6.48 4.40
CA ALA A 116 -13.48 7.36 3.64
C ALA A 116 -13.47 7.03 2.14
N ILE A 117 -13.43 5.74 1.78
CA ILE A 117 -13.50 5.26 0.40
C ILE A 117 -14.84 5.63 -0.23
N ASN A 118 -15.96 5.34 0.44
CA ASN A 118 -17.31 5.65 -0.06
C ASN A 118 -17.53 7.15 -0.26
N ASN A 119 -16.94 7.97 0.59
CA ASN A 119 -16.96 9.43 0.48
C ASN A 119 -16.01 9.99 -0.58
N LYS A 120 -15.29 9.11 -1.30
CA LYS A 120 -14.30 9.49 -2.33
C LYS A 120 -13.27 10.47 -1.79
N ASN A 121 -12.71 10.16 -0.61
CA ASN A 121 -11.63 10.95 -0.05
C ASN A 121 -10.54 11.14 -1.10
N LYS A 122 -10.20 12.40 -1.40
CA LYS A 122 -9.29 12.78 -2.50
C LYS A 122 -7.93 12.13 -2.41
N SER A 123 -7.44 11.87 -1.19
CA SER A 123 -6.14 11.20 -0.99
C SER A 123 -6.18 9.71 -1.33
N LEU A 124 -7.36 9.08 -1.35
CA LEU A 124 -7.53 7.65 -1.63
C LEU A 124 -7.92 7.37 -3.08
N ILE A 125 -8.26 8.39 -3.85
CA ILE A 125 -8.54 8.27 -5.29
C ILE A 125 -7.35 8.85 -6.05
N ASN A 126 -6.85 8.12 -7.04
CA ASN A 126 -5.82 8.68 -7.90
C ASN A 126 -6.46 9.83 -8.72
N LEU A 127 -5.98 11.05 -8.52
CA LEU A 127 -6.38 12.21 -9.31
C LEU A 127 -5.49 12.26 -10.57
N THR A 128 -5.66 11.28 -11.46
CA THR A 128 -5.20 11.40 -12.86
C THR A 128 -6.30 11.98 -13.72
#